data_AF-A0A010Q9Y7-F1
#
_entry.id   AF-A0A010Q9Y7-F1
#
_cell.length_a   1.000
_cell.length_b   1.000
_cell.length_c   1.000
_cell.angle_alpha   90.00
_cell.angle_beta   90.00
_cell.angle_gamma   90.00
#
_symmetry.space_group_name_H-M   'P 1'
#
loop_
_entity.id
_entity.type
_entity.pdbx_description
1 polymer ?
#
loop_
_entity_poly.entity_id
_entity_poly.type
_entity_poly.pdbx_seq_one_letter_code
_entity_poly.pdbx_strand_id
1 'polypeptide(L)'
;MDFNPQSLHEALTGQDAVLCVLGHAVFDKQIDVINTAAKAAIKRFILSDFGTLKGPADVPEYRVILGKKASAQDLLEEKVKENGSFTWTSFWNVPLLD
;
A
#
# COMPACT_ATOMS: atom_id res chain seq x y z
N MET A 1 -0.91 -7.91 15.50
CA MET A 1 -1.87 -8.05 14.38
C MET A 1 -1.32 -9.13 13.49
N ASP A 2 -2.08 -10.18 13.22
CA ASP A 2 -1.69 -11.24 12.29
C ASP A 2 -2.04 -10.79 10.87
N PHE A 3 -1.06 -10.81 9.96
CA PHE A 3 -1.28 -10.54 8.53
C PHE A 3 -1.68 -11.81 7.78
N ASN A 4 -2.36 -12.72 8.48
CA ASN A 4 -2.84 -13.96 7.91
C ASN A 4 -3.90 -13.62 6.83
N PRO A 5 -3.81 -14.18 5.60
CA PRO A 5 -4.70 -13.80 4.50
C PRO A 5 -6.19 -13.98 4.81
N GLN A 6 -6.56 -15.00 5.58
CA GLN A 6 -7.96 -15.23 5.96
C GLN A 6 -8.45 -14.14 6.92
N SER A 7 -7.69 -13.85 7.98
CA SER A 7 -8.03 -12.79 8.95
C SER A 7 -8.15 -11.43 8.27
N LEU A 8 -7.25 -11.12 7.33
CA LEU A 8 -7.33 -9.90 6.52
C LEU A 8 -8.57 -9.89 5.63
N HIS A 9 -8.90 -10.99 4.96
CA HIS A 9 -10.06 -11.02 4.06
C HIS A 9 -11.35 -10.77 4.83
N GLU A 10 -11.53 -11.46 5.96
CA GLU A 10 -12.67 -11.27 6.86
C GLU A 10 -12.79 -9.82 7.35
N ALA A 11 -11.68 -9.17 7.68
CA ALA A 11 -11.68 -7.78 8.12
C ALA A 11 -12.01 -6.77 7.00
N LEU A 12 -11.69 -7.11 5.74
CA LEU A 12 -11.88 -6.23 4.59
C LEU A 12 -13.23 -6.42 3.89
N THR A 13 -13.86 -7.58 4.01
CA THR A 13 -15.15 -7.87 3.38
C THR A 13 -16.23 -6.88 3.84
N GLY A 14 -16.92 -6.28 2.88
CA GLY A 14 -18.01 -5.32 3.14
C GLY A 14 -17.56 -3.88 3.33
N GLN A 15 -16.25 -3.60 3.28
CA GLN A 15 -15.73 -2.24 3.32
C GLN A 15 -15.59 -1.65 1.91
N ASP A 16 -15.73 -0.33 1.79
CA ASP A 16 -15.54 0.37 0.52
C ASP A 16 -14.08 0.78 0.28
N ALA A 17 -13.32 1.02 1.34
CA ALA A 17 -11.97 1.57 1.26
C ALA A 17 -11.04 1.00 2.33
N VAL A 18 -9.75 1.00 2.02
CA VAL A 18 -8.67 0.63 2.95
C VAL A 18 -7.64 1.75 3.00
N LEU A 19 -7.31 2.18 4.22
CA LEU A 19 -6.18 3.06 4.50
C LEU A 19 -5.08 2.25 5.20
N CYS A 20 -3.99 2.03 4.50
CA CYS A 20 -2.82 1.32 5.01
C CYS A 20 -1.86 2.32 5.68
N VAL A 21 -1.62 2.15 6.98
CA VAL A 21 -0.70 2.99 7.78
C VAL A 21 0.42 2.15 8.41
N LEU A 22 0.87 1.11 7.69
CA LEU A 22 1.96 0.26 8.14
C LEU A 22 3.27 1.03 8.20
N GLY A 23 3.95 0.96 9.34
CA GLY A 23 5.29 1.51 9.52
C GLY A 23 6.38 0.66 8.86
N HIS A 24 7.58 1.22 8.76
CA HIS A 24 8.74 0.60 8.09
C HIS A 24 9.05 -0.83 8.57
N ALA A 25 8.88 -1.11 9.86
CA ALA A 25 9.20 -2.41 10.47
C ALA A 25 8.40 -3.59 9.87
N VAL A 26 7.25 -3.32 9.27
CA VAL A 26 6.35 -4.35 8.71
C VAL A 26 5.88 -4.00 7.30
N PHE A 27 6.62 -3.16 6.58
CA PHE A 27 6.21 -2.64 5.28
C PHE A 27 5.96 -3.74 4.23
N ASP A 28 6.70 -4.85 4.32
CA ASP A 28 6.54 -6.00 3.41
C ASP A 28 5.13 -6.59 3.44
N LYS A 29 4.40 -6.40 4.55
CA LYS A 29 3.01 -6.86 4.70
C LYS A 29 1.99 -6.04 3.91
N GLN A 30 2.36 -4.87 3.41
CA GLN A 30 1.48 -4.08 2.55
C GLN A 30 1.07 -4.83 1.27
N ILE A 31 1.94 -5.68 0.73
CA ILE A 31 1.62 -6.52 -0.43
C ILE A 31 0.50 -7.51 -0.11
N ASP A 32 0.52 -8.12 1.08
CA ASP A 32 -0.53 -9.03 1.55
C ASP A 32 -1.87 -8.28 1.68
N VAL A 33 -1.84 -7.05 2.20
CA VAL A 33 -3.03 -6.20 2.33
C VAL A 33 -3.58 -5.79 0.97
N ILE A 34 -2.73 -5.39 0.00
CA ILE A 34 -3.16 -5.02 -1.37
C ILE A 34 -3.85 -6.20 -2.06
N ASN A 35 -3.21 -7.37 -2.04
CA ASN A 35 -3.77 -8.57 -2.66
C ASN A 35 -5.10 -8.97 -2.04
N THR A 36 -5.22 -8.84 -0.72
CA THR A 36 -6.45 -9.17 -0.01
C THR A 36 -7.55 -8.14 -0.31
N ALA A 37 -7.22 -6.85 -0.36
CA ALA A 37 -8.18 -5.79 -0.70
C ALA A 37 -8.76 -5.98 -2.12
N ALA A 38 -7.91 -6.33 -3.10
CA ALA A 38 -8.36 -6.63 -4.45
C ALA A 38 -9.34 -7.83 -4.49
N LYS A 39 -9.08 -8.88 -3.68
CA LYS A 39 -9.96 -10.05 -3.56
C LYS A 39 -11.26 -9.76 -2.78
N ALA A 40 -11.22 -8.84 -1.82
CA ALA A 40 -12.34 -8.48 -0.97
C ALA A 40 -13.30 -7.46 -1.61
N ALA A 41 -13.12 -7.14 -2.89
CA ALA A 41 -13.93 -6.18 -3.65
C ALA A 41 -13.92 -4.74 -3.05
N ILE A 42 -12.82 -4.35 -2.40
CA ILE A 42 -12.56 -2.96 -2.01
C ILE A 42 -12.58 -2.06 -3.26
N LYS A 43 -13.09 -0.83 -3.15
CA LYS A 43 -13.16 0.13 -4.27
C LYS A 43 -12.01 1.13 -4.25
N ARG A 44 -11.50 1.49 -3.07
CA ARG A 44 -10.41 2.47 -2.91
C ARG A 44 -9.33 1.96 -1.97
N PHE A 45 -8.08 1.99 -2.41
CA PHE A 45 -6.91 1.70 -1.57
C PHE A 45 -6.03 2.94 -1.39
N ILE A 46 -5.70 3.28 -0.15
CA ILE A 46 -4.68 4.27 0.19
C ILE A 46 -3.50 3.53 0.78
N LEU A 47 -2.37 3.55 0.09
CA LEU A 47 -1.16 2.87 0.52
C LEU A 47 -0.37 3.70 1.56
N SER A 48 0.43 3.01 2.36
CA SER A 48 1.36 3.62 3.31
C SER A 48 2.53 4.23 2.55
N ASP A 49 2.38 5.48 2.13
CA ASP A 49 3.43 6.21 1.41
C ASP A 49 3.84 7.54 2.07
N PHE A 50 3.07 8.01 3.05
CA PHE A 50 3.16 9.30 3.78
C PHE A 50 4.59 9.84 4.00
N GLY A 51 5.20 10.42 2.97
CA GLY A 51 6.58 10.85 2.98
C GLY A 51 7.07 11.13 1.56
N THR A 52 8.28 10.66 1.24
CA THR A 52 8.93 10.88 -0.06
C THR A 52 8.84 9.67 -0.99
N LEU A 53 8.93 9.95 -2.28
CA LEU A 53 9.09 8.98 -3.35
C LEU A 53 10.54 8.57 -3.59
N LYS A 54 10.69 7.44 -4.29
CA LYS A 54 11.94 7.07 -4.96
C LYS A 54 12.34 8.13 -5.99
N GLY A 55 13.56 8.61 -5.91
CA GLY A 55 14.15 9.60 -6.82
C GLY A 55 15.55 9.22 -7.31
N PRO A 56 16.07 9.90 -8.34
CA PRO A 56 17.41 9.66 -8.87
C PRO A 56 18.53 10.04 -7.87
N ALA A 57 18.22 10.87 -6.88
CA ALA A 57 19.14 11.35 -5.86
C ALA A 57 19.03 10.58 -4.53
N ASP A 58 18.35 9.44 -4.51
CA ASP A 58 18.20 8.65 -3.28
C ASP A 58 19.54 8.15 -2.76
N VAL A 59 19.82 8.47 -1.48
CA VAL A 59 20.98 7.92 -0.78
C VAL A 59 20.81 6.41 -0.60
N PRO A 60 21.91 5.63 -0.61
CA PRO A 60 21.86 4.16 -0.60
C PRO A 60 20.97 3.56 0.48
N GLU A 61 20.93 4.19 1.66
CA GLU A 61 20.19 3.74 2.84
C GLU A 61 18.67 3.72 2.61
N TYR A 62 18.12 4.64 1.80
CA TYR A 62 16.68 4.71 1.54
C TYR A 62 16.23 3.90 0.32
N ARG A 63 17.16 3.47 -0.55
CA ARG A 63 16.80 2.77 -1.80
C ARG A 63 15.97 1.51 -1.58
N VAL A 64 16.24 0.79 -0.48
CA VAL A 64 15.49 -0.44 -0.16
C VAL A 64 14.03 -0.12 0.15
N ILE A 65 13.77 0.81 1.07
CA ILE A 65 12.38 1.14 1.47
C ILE A 65 11.62 1.86 0.35
N LEU A 66 12.29 2.77 -0.37
CA LEU A 66 11.70 3.46 -1.53
C LEU A 66 11.46 2.49 -2.70
N GLY A 67 12.29 1.45 -2.84
CA GLY A 67 12.05 0.34 -3.76
C GLY A 67 10.79 -0.46 -3.41
N LYS A 68 10.59 -0.78 -2.13
CA LYS A 68 9.38 -1.49 -1.66
C LYS A 68 8.11 -0.66 -1.92
N LYS A 69 8.17 0.66 -1.72
CA LYS A 69 7.07 1.59 -2.05
C LYS A 69 6.74 1.57 -3.55
N ALA A 70 7.76 1.67 -4.41
CA ALA A 70 7.57 1.58 -5.85
C ALA A 70 6.92 0.25 -6.27
N SER A 71 7.39 -0.88 -5.74
CA SER A 71 6.79 -2.19 -6.04
C SER A 71 5.33 -2.31 -5.57
N ALA A 72 4.95 -1.68 -4.45
CA ALA A 72 3.56 -1.64 -4.01
C ALA A 72 2.68 -0.80 -4.95
N GLN A 73 3.20 0.31 -5.48
CA GLN A 73 2.52 1.12 -6.51
C GLN A 73 2.35 0.33 -7.81
N ASP A 74 3.39 -0.35 -8.28
CA ASP A 74 3.34 -1.20 -9.48
C ASP A 74 2.26 -2.29 -9.35
N LEU A 75 2.17 -2.92 -8.17
CA LEU A 75 1.13 -3.92 -7.90
C LEU A 75 -0.28 -3.30 -7.90
N LEU A 76 -0.46 -2.11 -7.32
CA LEU A 76 -1.75 -1.43 -7.34
C LEU A 76 -2.18 -1.08 -8.77
N GLU A 77 -1.25 -0.62 -9.60
CA GLU A 77 -1.48 -0.38 -11.03
C GLU A 77 -1.89 -1.66 -11.79
N GLU A 78 -1.28 -2.81 -11.46
CA GLU A 78 -1.72 -4.11 -11.96
C GLU A 78 -3.17 -4.41 -11.54
N LYS A 79 -3.51 -4.21 -10.26
CA LYS A 79 -4.85 -4.50 -9.73
C LYS A 79 -5.94 -3.59 -10.30
N VAL A 80 -5.63 -2.34 -10.60
CA VAL A 80 -6.55 -1.44 -11.33
C VAL A 80 -6.86 -1.98 -12.73
N LYS A 81 -5.85 -2.51 -13.44
CA LYS A 81 -6.04 -3.08 -14.79
C LYS A 81 -6.89 -4.36 -14.76
N GLU A 82 -6.73 -5.17 -13.72
CA GLU A 82 -7.52 -6.39 -13.52
C GLU A 82 -8.96 -6.11 -13.06
N ASN A 83 -9.17 -5.05 -12.28
CA ASN A 83 -10.46 -4.67 -11.74
C ASN A 83 -10.72 -3.18 -11.94
N GLY A 84 -11.50 -2.84 -12.98
CA GLY A 84 -11.80 -1.45 -13.35
C GLY A 84 -12.58 -0.63 -12.30
N SER A 85 -13.11 -1.26 -11.24
CA SER A 85 -13.74 -0.55 -10.12
C SER A 85 -12.78 -0.27 -8.95
N PHE A 86 -11.62 -0.94 -8.94
CA PHE A 86 -10.57 -0.74 -7.97
C PHE A 86 -9.77 0.50 -8.32
N THR A 87 -9.58 1.39 -7.34
CA THR A 87 -8.80 2.62 -7.49
C THR A 87 -7.82 2.75 -6.35
N TRP A 88 -6.74 3.49 -6.54
CA TRP A 88 -5.77 3.74 -5.47
C TRP A 88 -5.32 5.19 -5.42
N THR A 89 -4.73 5.58 -4.30
CA THR A 89 -4.19 6.93 -4.09
C THR A 89 -2.97 6.87 -3.19
N SER A 90 -1.95 7.67 -3.53
CA SER A 90 -0.81 7.94 -2.65
C SER A 90 -0.86 9.34 -2.07
N PHE A 91 -0.32 9.49 -0.86
CA PHE A 91 -0.08 10.77 -0.22
C PHE A 91 1.40 10.98 0.02
N TRP A 92 1.94 12.10 -0.48
CA TRP A 92 3.29 12.56 -0.21
C TRP A 92 3.21 13.86 0.57
N ASN A 93 3.21 13.75 1.90
CA ASN A 93 3.03 14.86 2.82
C ASN A 93 4.35 15.46 3.34
N VAL A 94 5.51 14.99 2.84
CA VAL A 94 6.85 15.51 3.20
C VAL A 94 7.05 15.37 4.74
N PRO A 95 7.99 16.04 5.43
CA PRO A 95 8.14 15.90 6.88
C PRO A 95 6.88 16.23 7.66
N LEU A 96 6.60 15.41 8.66
CA LEU A 96 5.67 15.76 9.73
C LEU A 96 6.33 16.84 10.60
N LEU A 97 5.64 17.98 10.76
CA LEU A 97 6.06 19.08 11.64
C LEU A 97 5.21 19.06 12.92
N ASP A 98 5.82 19.45 14.04
CA ASP A 98 5.18 19.64 15.34
C ASP A 98 4.63 21.08 15.54
#